data_AF-A0A937N1V9-F1
#
_entry.id   AF-A0A937N1V9-F1
#
_cell.length_a   1.000
_cell.length_b   1.000
_cell.length_c   1.000
_cell.angle_alpha   90.00
_cell.angle_beta   90.00
_cell.angle_gamma   90.00
#
_symmetry.space_group_name_H-M   'P 1'
#
loop_
_entity.id
_entity.type
_entity.pdbx_description
1 polymer ?
#
loop_
_entity_poly.entity_id
_entity_poly.type
_entity_poly.pdbx_seq_one_letter_code
_entity_poly.pdbx_strand_id
1 'polypeptide(L)'
;MTNRQMKRCFLAAVVALVLPCVSRAEMRTWSDITGRFQTEAEFVDLTDGAVNLKKTDGEVISVPLDKLSAADQAYVRRRTGGESPASSTSDALVEFLSGAKVHGRITARNDQAITVALKVGGRNLTRQYSVDEIRSITIDGRREVLGGATGEGASSDGHSDTALSDGDTRRSRAEIEQVVDRLGRTPPDWWDSTPLDYPQTLDLSWPRKAPPPWNPRKNVSQYLFDMVQPNSSKWRGGVRLIHHLLEMHEDDQEKRQRAMMTLGRLYYHLLRDYARAAFWWRQAGVERSGQTPQGVQLADCYWKLGNKQMALDLLNKNSVYYSTIKLLADMGETERALRIAEAGARGNLPDLAYLHAGDACRIDGQSQRAIEYYEKVLDVRPTGKRAKGIQRNHQRARENIAAIKVFDTLDLRRVPDGVYRARTPAFAAEIHVEVTVQGGRIEDVTVTKHQEKQTYTALTETPRKIIEKQGVKGVDATSGATITSEAIINATAKALASAIGG
;
A
#
# COMPACT_ATOMS: atom_id res chain seq x y z
N MET A 1 -62.68 -59.21 -13.49
CA MET A 1 -62.20 -59.56 -12.13
C MET A 1 -60.82 -60.17 -12.31
N THR A 2 -59.66 -59.69 -11.84
CA THR A 2 -59.17 -58.69 -10.86
C THR A 2 -57.69 -58.45 -11.23
N ASN A 3 -57.26 -57.27 -11.70
CA ASN A 3 -56.66 -56.14 -10.96
C ASN A 3 -55.34 -56.43 -10.19
N ARG A 4 -54.18 -56.01 -10.73
CA ARG A 4 -53.32 -54.94 -10.14
C ARG A 4 -52.07 -54.63 -10.99
N GLN A 5 -51.83 -53.34 -11.17
CA GLN A 5 -50.67 -52.72 -11.84
C GLN A 5 -49.35 -52.85 -11.07
N MET A 6 -48.22 -52.82 -11.79
CA MET A 6 -47.12 -51.90 -11.45
C MET A 6 -46.18 -51.64 -12.64
N LYS A 7 -46.02 -50.35 -12.97
CA LYS A 7 -45.12 -49.77 -13.97
C LYS A 7 -43.65 -49.87 -13.53
N ARG A 8 -42.71 -50.20 -14.42
CA ARG A 8 -41.30 -49.72 -14.35
C ARG A 8 -40.67 -49.57 -15.74
N CYS A 9 -39.87 -48.51 -15.85
CA CYS A 9 -39.38 -47.84 -17.04
C CYS A 9 -38.23 -48.56 -17.76
N PHE A 10 -38.18 -48.39 -19.08
CA PHE A 10 -37.02 -48.65 -19.93
C PHE A 10 -35.95 -47.57 -19.68
N LEU A 11 -34.70 -47.98 -19.42
CA LEU A 11 -33.52 -47.13 -19.56
C LEU A 11 -32.52 -47.86 -20.47
N ALA A 12 -32.30 -47.33 -21.66
CA ALA A 12 -31.28 -47.81 -22.60
C ALA A 12 -29.91 -47.30 -22.16
N ALA A 13 -28.96 -48.20 -21.91
CA ALA A 13 -27.57 -47.86 -21.63
C ALA A 13 -26.78 -47.83 -22.95
N VAL A 14 -26.30 -46.64 -23.33
CA VAL A 14 -25.30 -46.46 -24.39
C VAL A 14 -23.92 -46.67 -23.76
N VAL A 15 -23.21 -47.73 -24.16
CA VAL A 15 -21.81 -47.96 -23.78
C VAL A 15 -20.93 -47.24 -24.80
N ALA A 16 -20.35 -46.10 -24.41
CA ALA A 16 -19.33 -45.43 -25.20
C ALA A 16 -17.98 -46.13 -24.95
N LEU A 17 -17.43 -46.73 -26.02
CA LEU A 17 -16.09 -47.32 -26.03
C LEU A 17 -15.06 -46.18 -26.05
N VAL A 18 -14.41 -45.91 -24.91
CA VAL A 18 -13.32 -44.92 -24.82
C VAL A 18 -12.01 -45.62 -25.20
N LEU A 19 -11.49 -45.32 -26.40
CA LEU A 19 -10.12 -45.64 -26.79
C LEU A 19 -9.16 -44.67 -26.07
N PRO A 20 -8.10 -45.15 -25.38
CA PRO A 20 -7.10 -44.26 -24.80
C PRO A 20 -6.29 -43.63 -25.94
N CYS A 21 -6.33 -42.30 -26.02
CA CYS A 21 -5.38 -41.52 -26.80
C CYS A 21 -4.01 -41.64 -26.12
N VAL A 22 -3.12 -42.48 -26.68
CA VAL A 22 -1.72 -42.51 -26.25
C VAL A 22 -1.06 -41.23 -26.74
N SER A 23 -0.79 -40.31 -25.81
CA SER A 23 0.05 -39.14 -26.06
C SER A 23 1.42 -39.62 -26.54
N ARG A 24 1.74 -39.34 -27.80
CA ARG A 24 3.08 -39.58 -28.34
C ARG A 24 4.04 -38.59 -27.66
N ALA A 25 5.01 -39.12 -26.94
CA ALA A 25 6.01 -38.32 -26.26
C ALA A 25 6.90 -37.57 -27.26
N GLU A 26 7.26 -36.34 -26.91
CA GLU A 26 7.78 -35.33 -27.82
C GLU A 26 9.31 -35.25 -27.68
N MET A 27 10.03 -35.56 -28.75
CA MET A 27 11.48 -35.35 -28.84
C MET A 27 11.78 -33.85 -28.86
N ARG A 28 12.65 -33.39 -27.96
CA ARG A 28 13.11 -32.00 -27.91
C ARG A 28 14.57 -31.90 -27.51
N THR A 29 15.18 -30.75 -27.75
CA THR A 29 16.50 -30.42 -27.21
C THR A 29 16.37 -30.01 -25.74
N TRP A 30 17.19 -30.64 -24.89
CA TRP A 30 17.39 -30.33 -23.48
C TRP A 30 18.74 -29.68 -23.29
N SER A 31 18.84 -28.78 -22.33
CA SER A 31 20.07 -28.04 -22.03
C SER A 31 20.34 -28.01 -20.53
N ASP A 32 21.62 -28.02 -20.16
CA ASP A 32 22.03 -27.80 -18.78
C ASP A 32 21.89 -26.32 -18.38
N ILE A 33 21.99 -26.02 -17.09
CA ILE A 33 21.85 -24.67 -16.54
C ILE A 33 22.89 -23.68 -17.10
N THR A 34 24.05 -24.16 -17.56
CA THR A 34 25.08 -23.31 -18.17
C THR A 34 24.87 -23.10 -19.67
N GLY A 35 23.98 -23.88 -20.29
CA GLY A 35 23.74 -23.91 -21.74
C GLY A 35 24.88 -24.51 -22.56
N ARG A 36 25.93 -25.05 -21.92
CA ARG A 36 27.11 -25.62 -22.58
C ARG A 36 26.88 -27.03 -23.09
N PHE A 37 26.00 -27.78 -22.43
CA PHE A 37 25.67 -29.15 -22.80
C PHE A 37 24.21 -29.22 -23.24
N GLN A 38 24.00 -29.83 -24.41
CA GLN A 38 22.68 -30.04 -24.98
C GLN A 38 22.55 -31.48 -25.46
N THR A 39 21.34 -32.03 -25.36
CA THR A 39 21.03 -33.37 -25.86
C THR A 39 19.60 -33.41 -26.38
N GLU A 40 19.37 -34.14 -27.46
CA GLU A 40 18.01 -34.44 -27.90
C GLU A 40 17.50 -35.68 -27.18
N ALA A 41 16.36 -35.55 -26.52
CA ALA A 41 15.77 -36.64 -25.76
C ALA A 41 14.27 -36.43 -25.54
N GLU A 42 13.58 -37.53 -25.26
CA GLU A 42 12.20 -37.60 -24.85
C GLU A 42 12.12 -37.54 -23.31
N PHE A 43 11.18 -36.76 -22.77
CA PHE A 43 10.88 -36.80 -21.34
C PHE A 43 10.21 -38.13 -20.97
N VAL A 44 10.81 -38.89 -20.06
CA VAL A 44 10.25 -40.14 -19.55
C VAL A 44 9.41 -39.86 -18.30
N ASP A 45 10.06 -39.42 -17.21
CA ASP A 45 9.43 -39.07 -15.94
C ASP A 45 10.34 -38.21 -15.05
N LEU A 46 9.81 -37.81 -13.89
CA LEU A 46 10.55 -37.16 -12.81
C LEU A 46 10.42 -38.03 -11.56
N THR A 47 11.53 -38.63 -11.13
CA THR A 47 11.58 -39.49 -9.95
C THR A 47 12.72 -39.03 -9.06
N ASP A 48 12.49 -38.90 -7.75
CA ASP A 48 13.49 -38.50 -6.76
C ASP A 48 14.25 -37.21 -7.10
N GLY A 49 13.59 -36.25 -7.76
CA GLY A 49 14.17 -34.96 -8.16
C GLY A 49 15.08 -35.02 -9.39
N ALA A 50 15.21 -36.18 -10.04
CA ALA A 50 15.93 -36.36 -11.29
C ALA A 50 14.96 -36.56 -12.47
N VAL A 51 15.24 -35.85 -13.55
CA VAL A 51 14.53 -35.92 -14.82
C VAL A 51 15.13 -37.04 -15.64
N ASN A 52 14.35 -38.07 -15.94
CA ASN A 52 14.78 -39.17 -16.79
C ASN A 52 14.46 -38.84 -18.25
N LEU A 53 15.48 -38.85 -19.09
CA LEU A 53 15.43 -38.47 -20.48
C LEU A 53 15.89 -39.63 -21.36
N LYS A 54 15.07 -40.05 -22.32
CA LYS A 54 15.42 -41.12 -23.26
C LYS A 54 15.94 -40.53 -24.56
N LYS A 55 17.20 -40.79 -24.87
CA LYS A 55 17.86 -40.36 -26.12
C LYS A 55 17.38 -41.16 -27.33
N THR A 56 17.79 -40.73 -28.52
CA THR A 56 17.45 -41.35 -29.80
C THR A 56 17.99 -42.77 -29.99
N ASP A 57 19.12 -43.09 -29.35
CA ASP A 57 19.71 -44.44 -29.33
C ASP A 57 19.05 -45.39 -28.31
N GLY A 58 18.08 -44.88 -27.53
CA GLY A 58 17.36 -45.61 -26.50
C GLY A 58 17.98 -45.55 -25.11
N GLU A 59 19.15 -44.91 -24.94
CA GLU A 59 19.77 -44.68 -23.63
C GLU A 59 18.89 -43.76 -22.78
N VAL A 60 18.67 -44.11 -21.51
CA VAL A 60 18.00 -43.24 -20.54
C VAL A 60 19.05 -42.61 -19.63
N ILE A 61 19.08 -41.28 -19.60
CA ILE A 61 19.93 -40.50 -18.69
C ILE A 61 19.08 -39.84 -17.62
N SER A 62 19.61 -39.77 -16.39
CA SER A 62 18.97 -39.10 -15.26
C SER A 62 19.71 -37.80 -14.95
N VAL A 63 19.03 -36.66 -15.07
CA VAL A 63 19.62 -35.33 -14.82
C VAL A 63 18.86 -34.67 -13.67
N PRO A 64 19.52 -34.26 -12.57
CA PRO A 64 18.84 -33.53 -11.50
C PRO A 64 18.12 -32.29 -12.06
N LEU A 65 16.87 -32.06 -11.64
CA LEU A 65 16.03 -31.00 -12.20
C LEU A 65 16.68 -29.61 -12.09
N ASP A 66 17.43 -29.35 -11.01
CA ASP A 66 18.14 -28.09 -10.77
C ASP A 66 19.37 -27.89 -11.67
N LYS A 67 19.84 -28.93 -12.37
CA LYS A 67 20.94 -28.87 -13.33
C LYS A 67 20.48 -28.59 -14.75
N LEU A 68 19.18 -28.64 -15.02
CA LEU A 68 18.60 -28.28 -16.32
C LEU A 68 18.39 -26.77 -16.44
N SER A 69 18.30 -26.29 -17.67
CA SER A 69 17.94 -24.89 -17.96
C SER A 69 16.58 -24.51 -17.36
N ALA A 70 16.37 -23.22 -17.13
CA ALA A 70 15.09 -22.72 -16.60
C ALA A 70 13.89 -23.10 -17.49
N ALA A 71 14.10 -23.14 -18.81
CA ALA A 71 13.07 -23.51 -19.79
C ALA A 71 12.70 -25.00 -19.69
N ASP A 72 13.71 -25.88 -19.52
CA ASP A 72 13.52 -27.32 -19.38
C ASP A 72 12.90 -27.67 -18.01
N GLN A 73 13.30 -26.97 -16.95
CA GLN A 73 12.65 -27.07 -15.64
C GLN A 73 11.16 -26.72 -15.70
N ALA A 74 10.81 -25.64 -16.41
CA ALA A 74 9.42 -25.23 -16.58
C ALA A 74 8.62 -26.23 -17.42
N TYR A 75 9.27 -26.89 -18.39
CA TYR A 75 8.64 -27.94 -19.19
C TYR A 75 8.30 -29.18 -18.36
N VAL A 76 9.25 -29.68 -17.54
CA VAL A 76 9.04 -30.84 -16.67
C VAL A 76 7.89 -30.58 -15.70
N ARG A 77 7.85 -29.39 -15.07
CA ARG A 77 6.77 -28.98 -14.15
C ARG A 77 5.38 -28.97 -14.79
N ARG A 78 5.28 -28.66 -16.09
CA ARG A 78 4.01 -28.72 -16.83
C ARG A 78 3.60 -30.15 -17.21
N ARG A 79 4.57 -31.02 -17.50
CA ARG A 79 4.34 -32.41 -17.97
C ARG A 79 3.96 -33.37 -16.85
N THR A 80 4.46 -33.17 -15.64
CA THR A 80 4.21 -34.10 -14.52
C THR A 80 2.89 -33.87 -13.80
N GLY A 81 2.07 -32.88 -14.23
CA GLY A 81 0.74 -32.63 -13.67
C GLY A 81 0.70 -32.43 -12.15
N GLY A 82 1.86 -32.18 -11.53
CA GLY A 82 2.04 -32.23 -10.10
C GLY A 82 1.49 -31.00 -9.41
N GLU A 83 0.29 -31.14 -8.86
CA GLU A 83 -0.11 -30.50 -7.61
C GLU A 83 1.02 -30.64 -6.57
N SER A 84 1.35 -29.52 -5.94
CA SER A 84 2.45 -29.39 -4.98
C SER A 84 1.96 -29.78 -3.57
N PRO A 85 2.67 -30.64 -2.81
CA PRO A 85 2.29 -30.97 -1.44
C PRO A 85 2.64 -29.79 -0.51
N ALA A 86 1.58 -29.18 0.05
CA ALA A 86 1.54 -28.32 1.24
C ALA A 86 2.85 -27.66 1.73
N SER A 87 3.10 -26.44 1.27
CA SER A 87 3.74 -25.33 2.01
C SER A 87 3.60 -24.08 1.15
N SER A 88 2.88 -23.08 1.65
CA SER A 88 2.65 -21.79 0.98
C SER A 88 3.97 -21.18 0.48
N THR A 89 4.23 -21.26 -0.83
CA THR A 89 5.49 -20.79 -1.43
C THR A 89 5.21 -19.64 -2.38
N SER A 90 5.19 -18.44 -1.82
CA SER A 90 5.17 -17.21 -2.59
C SER A 90 5.96 -16.14 -1.88
N ASP A 91 6.67 -15.33 -2.67
CA ASP A 91 7.44 -14.21 -2.17
C ASP A 91 6.51 -13.29 -1.39
N ALA A 92 6.85 -13.07 -0.12
CA ALA A 92 6.08 -12.27 0.80
C ALA A 92 6.72 -10.89 0.97
N LEU A 93 5.88 -9.88 1.07
CA LEU A 93 6.26 -8.56 1.58
C LEU A 93 5.83 -8.48 3.05
N VAL A 94 6.81 -8.45 3.95
CA VAL A 94 6.58 -8.19 5.38
C VAL A 94 6.74 -6.71 5.64
N GLU A 95 5.68 -6.06 6.10
CA GLU A 95 5.68 -4.67 6.55
C GLU A 95 5.68 -4.64 8.08
N PHE A 96 6.68 -4.00 8.67
CA PHE A 96 6.82 -3.85 10.12
C PHE A 96 6.06 -2.64 10.65
N LEU A 97 5.78 -2.61 11.95
CA LEU A 97 5.21 -1.43 12.63
C LEU A 97 6.11 -0.19 12.55
N SER A 98 7.42 -0.41 12.38
CA SER A 98 8.40 0.64 12.09
C SER A 98 8.28 1.22 10.67
N GLY A 99 7.41 0.67 9.82
CA GLY A 99 7.33 1.00 8.40
C GLY A 99 8.42 0.35 7.54
N ALA A 100 9.39 -0.33 8.17
CA ALA A 100 10.38 -1.14 7.46
C ALA A 100 9.67 -2.22 6.64
N LYS A 101 10.27 -2.58 5.50
CA LYS A 101 9.74 -3.57 4.57
C LYS A 101 10.81 -4.58 4.22
N VAL A 102 10.44 -5.84 4.21
CA VAL A 102 11.32 -6.94 3.85
C VAL A 102 10.62 -7.82 2.82
N HIS A 103 11.30 -8.06 1.70
CA HIS A 103 10.89 -9.03 0.70
C HIS A 103 11.60 -10.36 0.96
N GLY A 104 10.84 -11.44 0.95
CA GLY A 104 11.40 -12.78 1.00
C GLY A 104 10.33 -13.82 1.21
N ARG A 105 10.75 -15.08 1.29
CA ARG A 105 9.83 -16.20 1.41
C ARG A 105 9.59 -16.51 2.88
N ILE A 106 8.33 -16.51 3.31
CA ILE A 106 8.00 -17.00 4.65
C ILE A 106 8.15 -18.52 4.65
N THR A 107 8.96 -19.04 5.56
CA THR A 107 9.34 -20.46 5.65
C THR A 107 8.76 -21.14 6.88
N ALA A 108 8.37 -20.38 7.90
CA ALA A 108 7.65 -20.84 9.07
C ALA A 108 6.82 -19.70 9.67
N ARG A 109 5.71 -20.03 10.32
CA ARG A 109 4.85 -19.10 11.05
C ARG A 109 4.15 -19.81 12.20
N ASN A 110 4.07 -19.13 13.34
CA ASN A 110 3.20 -19.47 14.46
C ASN A 110 2.58 -18.17 15.02
N ASP A 111 1.86 -18.26 16.14
CA ASP A 111 1.16 -17.11 16.73
C ASP A 111 2.09 -16.02 17.27
N GLN A 112 3.36 -16.35 17.54
CA GLN A 112 4.34 -15.44 18.14
C GLN A 112 5.34 -14.88 17.12
N ALA A 113 5.64 -15.61 16.05
CA ALA A 113 6.70 -15.25 15.12
C ALA A 113 6.48 -15.80 13.70
N ILE A 114 7.09 -15.11 12.72
CA ILE A 114 7.33 -15.62 11.37
C ILE A 114 8.82 -15.78 11.13
N THR A 115 9.17 -16.71 10.25
CA THR A 115 10.54 -16.91 9.77
C THR A 115 10.58 -16.62 8.29
N VAL A 116 11.42 -15.67 7.88
CA VAL A 116 11.53 -15.20 6.50
C VAL A 116 12.92 -15.53 5.97
N ALA A 117 12.96 -16.24 4.84
CA ALA A 117 14.16 -16.46 4.04
C ALA A 117 14.34 -15.29 3.07
N LEU A 118 15.48 -14.63 3.17
CA LEU A 118 15.85 -13.39 2.51
C LEU A 118 17.09 -13.59 1.67
N LYS A 119 17.23 -12.82 0.59
CA LYS A 119 18.48 -12.72 -0.16
C LYS A 119 19.08 -11.34 0.04
N VAL A 120 20.20 -11.25 0.76
CA VAL A 120 20.88 -9.98 1.06
C VAL A 120 22.31 -10.06 0.52
N GLY A 121 22.67 -9.17 -0.41
CA GLY A 121 24.02 -9.12 -0.99
C GLY A 121 24.45 -10.45 -1.65
N GLY A 122 23.51 -11.15 -2.29
CA GLY A 122 23.77 -12.45 -2.93
C GLY A 122 23.81 -13.66 -1.98
N ARG A 123 23.72 -13.44 -0.66
CA ARG A 123 23.69 -14.50 0.36
C ARG A 123 22.26 -14.79 0.79
N ASN A 124 21.93 -16.06 1.00
CA ASN A 124 20.66 -16.48 1.58
C ASN A 124 20.77 -16.38 3.11
N LEU A 125 19.78 -15.74 3.73
CA LEU A 125 19.70 -15.51 5.16
C LEU A 125 18.31 -15.87 5.65
N THR A 126 18.20 -16.53 6.79
CA THR A 126 16.92 -16.73 7.46
C THR A 126 16.85 -15.82 8.69
N ARG A 127 15.74 -15.09 8.83
CA ARG A 127 15.47 -14.20 9.97
C ARG A 127 14.11 -14.51 10.55
N GLN A 128 14.05 -14.62 11.87
CA GLN A 128 12.81 -14.73 12.62
C GLN A 128 12.40 -13.35 13.11
N TYR A 129 11.12 -13.02 12.98
CA TYR A 129 10.52 -11.76 13.38
C TYR A 129 9.32 -12.02 14.26
N SER A 130 9.17 -11.26 15.35
CA SER A 130 7.99 -11.34 16.20
C SER A 130 6.76 -10.80 15.48
N VAL A 131 5.63 -11.49 15.61
CA VAL A 131 4.32 -11.05 15.08
C VAL A 131 3.94 -9.68 15.66
N ASP A 132 4.36 -9.36 16.89
CA ASP A 132 4.09 -8.08 17.53
C ASP A 132 4.81 -6.90 16.86
N GLU A 133 5.86 -7.16 16.10
CA GLU A 133 6.62 -6.15 15.35
C GLU A 133 6.12 -5.98 13.92
N ILE A 134 5.24 -6.88 13.48
CA ILE A 134 4.74 -6.94 12.12
C ILE A 134 3.40 -6.24 12.04
N ARG A 135 3.27 -5.40 11.03
CA ARG A 135 2.03 -4.72 10.68
C ARG A 135 1.18 -5.57 9.75
N SER A 136 1.79 -6.07 8.69
CA SER A 136 1.10 -6.90 7.70
C SER A 136 2.06 -7.75 6.91
N ILE A 137 1.55 -8.84 6.37
CA ILE A 137 2.23 -9.68 5.41
C ILE A 137 1.40 -9.69 4.13
N THR A 138 2.04 -9.46 2.98
CA THR A 138 1.39 -9.63 1.68
C THR A 138 2.00 -10.84 0.97
N ILE A 139 1.16 -11.82 0.65
CA ILE A 139 1.54 -13.07 -0.04
C ILE A 139 0.66 -13.18 -1.28
N ASP A 140 1.24 -13.30 -2.48
CA ASP A 140 0.50 -13.35 -3.76
C ASP A 140 -0.55 -12.22 -3.91
N GLY A 141 -0.19 -11.00 -3.51
CA GLY A 141 -1.07 -9.84 -3.53
C GLY A 141 -2.18 -9.85 -2.47
N ARG A 142 -2.33 -10.92 -1.68
CA ARG A 142 -3.25 -10.97 -0.54
C ARG A 142 -2.54 -10.45 0.70
N ARG A 143 -3.04 -9.33 1.23
CA ARG A 143 -2.50 -8.68 2.43
C ARG A 143 -3.27 -9.12 3.66
N GLU A 144 -2.54 -9.65 4.63
CA GLU A 144 -2.99 -10.00 5.98
C GLU A 144 -2.40 -9.02 6.98
N VAL A 145 -3.23 -8.38 7.82
CA VAL A 145 -2.77 -7.49 8.90
C VAL A 145 -2.52 -8.33 10.14
N LEU A 146 -1.39 -8.12 10.81
CA LEU A 146 -1.01 -8.85 12.02
C LEU A 146 -1.00 -7.91 13.24
N GLY A 147 -1.58 -8.36 14.36
CA GLY A 147 -1.47 -7.65 15.63
C GLY A 147 -2.58 -7.91 16.65
N GLY A 148 -2.21 -8.54 17.76
CA GLY A 148 -3.04 -8.73 18.96
C GLY A 148 -3.12 -10.21 19.32
N ALA A 149 -2.51 -10.60 20.45
CA ALA A 149 -2.68 -11.94 21.00
C ALA A 149 -4.18 -12.23 21.21
N THR A 150 -4.59 -13.47 20.94
CA THR A 150 -5.90 -13.98 21.36
C THR A 150 -5.95 -13.96 22.89
N GLY A 151 -6.57 -12.92 23.45
CA GLY A 151 -6.96 -12.92 24.85
C GLY A 151 -8.04 -13.96 25.07
N GLU A 152 -7.64 -15.15 25.51
CA GLU A 152 -8.57 -16.09 26.14
C GLU A 152 -9.12 -15.46 27.43
N GLY A 153 -10.46 -15.43 27.56
CA GLY A 153 -11.15 -15.33 28.85
C GLY A 153 -12.17 -14.20 29.01
N ALA A 154 -13.38 -14.37 28.47
CA ALA A 154 -14.65 -14.33 29.22
C ALA A 154 -15.88 -14.49 28.29
N SER A 155 -16.50 -15.68 28.37
CA SER A 155 -17.92 -15.99 28.06
C SER A 155 -18.88 -15.09 28.86
N SER A 156 -20.15 -14.79 28.53
CA SER A 156 -21.17 -15.24 27.56
C SER A 156 -22.11 -14.01 27.33
N ASP A 157 -22.85 -13.83 26.23
CA ASP A 157 -24.08 -14.52 25.84
C ASP A 157 -24.44 -14.16 24.40
N GLY A 158 -25.11 -15.10 23.72
CA GLY A 158 -25.34 -15.07 22.28
C GLY A 158 -26.45 -14.13 21.79
N HIS A 159 -26.25 -13.62 20.59
CA HIS A 159 -27.25 -13.62 19.52
C HIS A 159 -26.52 -13.72 18.18
N SER A 160 -26.92 -14.71 17.40
CA SER A 160 -26.47 -14.95 16.03
C SER A 160 -27.10 -13.91 15.10
N ASP A 161 -26.27 -13.15 14.41
CA ASP A 161 -26.63 -12.64 13.09
C ASP A 161 -25.38 -12.58 12.20
N THR A 162 -25.47 -13.28 11.07
CA THR A 162 -24.42 -13.44 10.07
C THR A 162 -24.18 -12.14 9.32
N ALA A 163 -23.18 -11.39 9.74
CA ALA A 163 -22.47 -10.40 8.92
C ALA A 163 -20.98 -10.77 8.92
N LEU A 164 -20.38 -10.77 7.73
CA LEU A 164 -18.94 -10.97 7.53
C LEU A 164 -18.15 -9.96 8.38
N SER A 165 -17.64 -10.39 9.53
CA SER A 165 -16.74 -9.58 10.34
C SER A 165 -15.37 -9.59 9.69
N ASP A 166 -14.92 -8.43 9.20
CA ASP A 166 -13.49 -8.21 8.97
C ASP A 166 -12.74 -8.56 10.26
N GLY A 167 -11.79 -9.49 10.16
CA GLY A 167 -11.08 -10.11 11.29
C GLY A 167 -10.43 -9.07 12.20
N ASP A 168 -10.96 -8.95 13.42
CA ASP A 168 -10.55 -7.96 14.39
C ASP A 168 -9.44 -8.47 15.31
N THR A 169 -8.26 -8.73 14.74
CA THR A 169 -7.02 -8.65 15.52
C THR A 169 -6.66 -7.16 15.65
N ARG A 170 -7.19 -6.52 16.70
CA ARG A 170 -6.89 -5.12 17.07
C ARG A 170 -6.04 -5.08 18.33
N ARG A 171 -4.93 -4.34 18.26
CA ARG A 171 -4.10 -4.02 19.44
C ARG A 171 -4.90 -3.16 20.41
N SER A 172 -4.91 -3.56 21.67
CA SER A 172 -5.41 -2.78 22.80
C SER A 172 -4.66 -1.45 22.94
N ARG A 173 -5.23 -0.52 23.72
CA ARG A 173 -4.58 0.77 24.01
C ARG A 173 -3.21 0.56 24.68
N ALA A 174 -3.12 -0.36 25.63
CA ALA A 174 -1.89 -0.64 26.36
C ALA A 174 -0.79 -1.18 25.44
N GLU A 175 -1.12 -2.08 24.51
CA GLU A 175 -0.15 -2.59 23.53
C GLU A 175 0.37 -1.48 22.60
N ILE A 176 -0.51 -0.58 22.14
CA ILE A 176 -0.09 0.58 21.33
C ILE A 176 0.85 1.49 22.13
N GLU A 177 0.50 1.82 23.37
CA GLU A 177 1.33 2.65 24.24
C GLU A 177 2.71 2.01 24.46
N GLN A 178 2.75 0.70 24.72
CA GLN A 178 3.99 -0.06 24.88
C GLN A 178 4.85 -0.07 23.60
N VAL A 179 4.24 -0.31 22.43
CA VAL A 179 4.95 -0.30 21.14
C VAL A 179 5.51 1.08 20.84
N VAL A 180 4.71 2.15 21.02
CA VAL A 180 5.12 3.53 20.78
C VAL A 180 6.29 3.90 21.69
N ASP A 181 6.23 3.55 22.98
CA ASP A 181 7.30 3.86 23.92
C ASP A 181 8.57 3.05 23.63
N ARG A 182 8.45 1.75 23.35
CA ARG A 182 9.58 0.86 23.03
C ARG A 182 10.30 1.31 21.75
N LEU A 183 9.56 1.48 20.65
CA LEU A 183 10.16 1.86 19.36
C LEU A 183 10.63 3.30 19.36
N GLY A 184 9.91 4.20 20.03
CA GLY A 184 10.27 5.60 20.17
C GLY A 184 11.62 5.85 20.86
N ARG A 185 11.93 5.03 21.88
CA ARG A 185 13.17 5.11 22.67
C ARG A 185 14.33 4.32 22.09
N THR A 186 14.09 3.48 21.08
CA THR A 186 15.13 2.65 20.47
C THR A 186 15.53 3.21 19.10
N PRO A 187 16.84 3.31 18.80
CA PRO A 187 17.27 3.63 17.45
C PRO A 187 16.67 2.66 16.42
N PRO A 188 16.30 3.13 15.22
CA PRO A 188 15.94 2.25 14.12
C PRO A 188 17.08 1.28 13.75
N ASP A 189 16.74 0.15 13.15
CA ASP A 189 17.70 -0.87 12.69
C ASP A 189 18.77 -0.34 11.72
N TRP A 190 18.43 0.67 10.92
CA TRP A 190 19.36 1.32 9.98
C TRP A 190 20.26 2.39 10.61
N TRP A 191 20.08 2.71 11.90
CA TRP A 191 20.71 3.85 12.56
C TRP A 191 22.23 3.87 12.40
N ASP A 192 22.90 2.79 12.80
CA ASP A 192 24.36 2.69 12.78
C ASP A 192 24.93 2.63 11.35
N SER A 193 24.14 2.15 10.39
CA SER A 193 24.52 2.14 8.98
C SER A 193 24.34 3.50 8.27
N THR A 194 23.71 4.47 8.94
CA THR A 194 23.41 5.78 8.37
C THR A 194 24.35 6.85 8.95
N PRO A 195 25.35 7.30 8.19
CA PRO A 195 26.25 8.34 8.67
C PRO A 195 25.49 9.64 8.92
N LEU A 196 25.96 10.42 9.89
CA LEU A 196 25.50 11.79 10.09
C LEU A 196 26.21 12.68 9.07
N ASP A 197 25.60 12.83 7.89
CA ASP A 197 26.15 13.61 6.78
C ASP A 197 25.23 14.79 6.43
N TYR A 198 25.78 15.99 6.59
CA TYR A 198 25.13 17.25 6.25
C TYR A 198 26.18 18.30 5.83
N PRO A 199 25.79 19.33 5.05
CA PRO A 199 26.73 20.38 4.64
C PRO A 199 27.36 21.08 5.84
N GLN A 200 28.68 21.21 5.89
CA GLN A 200 29.41 21.89 6.97
C GLN A 200 29.05 23.39 7.08
N THR A 201 28.46 23.97 6.03
CA THR A 201 27.99 25.35 6.00
C THR A 201 26.63 25.56 6.67
N LEU A 202 25.99 24.48 7.15
CA LEU A 202 24.66 24.53 7.75
C LEU A 202 24.73 25.15 9.14
N ASP A 203 23.90 26.16 9.40
CA ASP A 203 23.79 26.79 10.72
C ASP A 203 23.01 25.88 11.68
N LEU A 204 23.75 25.12 12.48
CA LEU A 204 23.21 24.18 13.46
C LEU A 204 22.65 24.87 14.71
N SER A 205 22.85 26.19 14.89
CA SER A 205 22.09 26.94 15.91
C SER A 205 20.57 26.92 15.61
N TRP A 206 20.21 26.59 14.36
CA TRP A 206 18.86 26.39 13.86
C TRP A 206 17.92 27.57 14.22
N PRO A 207 18.18 28.78 13.71
CA PRO A 207 17.33 29.92 13.99
C PRO A 207 15.91 29.69 13.44
N ARG A 208 14.90 30.18 14.16
CA ARG A 208 13.47 30.01 13.77
C ARG A 208 13.15 30.66 12.43
N LYS A 209 13.74 31.83 12.15
CA LYS A 209 13.64 32.49 10.86
C LYS A 209 14.97 32.33 10.13
N ALA A 210 14.92 31.79 8.92
CA ALA A 210 16.09 31.76 8.05
C ALA A 210 16.35 33.17 7.49
N PRO A 211 17.60 33.66 7.47
CA PRO A 211 17.92 34.92 6.82
C PRO A 211 17.69 34.80 5.29
N PRO A 212 17.09 35.80 4.63
CA PRO A 212 17.04 35.84 3.18
C PRO A 212 18.45 36.10 2.61
N PRO A 213 18.76 35.66 1.37
CA PRO A 213 17.92 34.85 0.48
C PRO A 213 17.84 33.38 0.90
N TRP A 214 16.86 32.65 0.36
CA TRP A 214 16.73 31.21 0.56
C TRP A 214 18.03 30.48 0.15
N ASN A 215 18.61 29.72 1.08
CA ASN A 215 19.85 28.98 0.90
C ASN A 215 19.83 27.65 1.71
N PRO A 216 19.49 26.51 1.07
CA PRO A 216 19.42 25.21 1.73
C PRO A 216 20.78 24.64 2.13
N ARG A 217 21.91 25.30 1.81
CA ARG A 217 23.23 24.94 2.34
C ARG A 217 23.54 25.61 3.68
N LYS A 218 22.76 26.61 4.09
CA LYS A 218 22.99 27.41 5.30
C LYS A 218 21.90 27.27 6.36
N ASN A 219 20.67 26.89 6.00
CA ASN A 219 19.58 26.74 6.98
C ASN A 219 19.04 25.32 7.02
N VAL A 220 18.95 24.74 8.22
CA VAL A 220 18.46 23.36 8.45
C VAL A 220 17.06 23.14 7.87
N SER A 221 16.11 24.04 8.14
CA SER A 221 14.72 23.85 7.67
C SER A 221 14.64 23.87 6.14
N GLN A 222 15.43 24.72 5.49
CA GLN A 222 15.52 24.78 4.03
C GLN A 222 16.25 23.56 3.45
N TYR A 223 17.31 23.08 4.11
CA TYR A 223 18.00 21.83 3.75
C TYR A 223 17.06 20.63 3.79
N LEU A 224 16.28 20.48 4.88
CA LEU A 224 15.28 19.42 4.99
C LEU A 224 14.28 19.49 3.83
N PHE A 225 13.85 20.70 3.46
CA PHE A 225 12.85 20.91 2.43
C PHE A 225 13.37 20.62 1.02
N ASP A 226 14.51 21.20 0.61
CA ASP A 226 14.99 21.11 -0.77
C ASP A 226 15.92 19.92 -1.02
N MET A 227 16.60 19.40 0.00
CA MET A 227 17.61 18.37 -0.18
C MET A 227 17.19 17.00 0.39
N VAL A 228 16.46 16.99 1.51
CA VAL A 228 16.07 15.73 2.17
C VAL A 228 14.73 15.21 1.66
N GLN A 229 13.65 15.99 1.78
CA GLN A 229 12.30 15.56 1.38
C GLN A 229 12.22 14.96 -0.05
N PRO A 230 12.81 15.58 -1.09
CA PRO A 230 12.76 15.04 -2.44
C PRO A 230 13.62 13.80 -2.70
N ASN A 231 14.53 13.44 -1.79
CA ASN A 231 15.51 12.40 -2.03
C ASN A 231 15.40 11.29 -0.97
N SER A 232 14.81 10.17 -1.35
CA SER A 232 14.61 9.01 -0.45
C SER A 232 15.90 8.46 0.14
N SER A 233 17.03 8.55 -0.58
CA SER A 233 18.34 8.16 -0.05
C SER A 233 18.80 9.05 1.12
N LYS A 234 18.27 10.26 1.24
CA LYS A 234 18.62 11.23 2.29
C LYS A 234 17.66 11.23 3.48
N TRP A 235 16.53 10.53 3.41
CA TRP A 235 15.51 10.57 4.48
C TRP A 235 16.08 10.13 5.83
N ARG A 236 16.83 9.02 5.86
CA ARG A 236 17.48 8.52 7.09
C ARG A 236 18.53 9.51 7.63
N GLY A 237 19.35 10.09 6.76
CA GLY A 237 20.33 11.12 7.14
C GLY A 237 19.68 12.40 7.68
N GLY A 238 18.56 12.81 7.09
CA GLY A 238 17.75 13.92 7.61
C GLY A 238 17.21 13.65 9.01
N VAL A 239 16.74 12.44 9.29
CA VAL A 239 16.33 12.03 10.65
C VAL A 239 17.52 12.06 11.61
N ARG A 240 18.69 11.50 11.23
CA ARG A 240 19.94 11.58 12.02
C ARG A 240 20.30 13.02 12.39
N LEU A 241 20.22 13.95 11.43
CA LEU A 241 20.48 15.37 11.67
C LEU A 241 19.55 15.98 12.73
N ILE A 242 18.25 15.66 12.72
CA ILE A 242 17.32 16.24 13.69
C ILE A 242 17.50 15.66 15.09
N HIS A 243 17.85 14.38 15.22
CA HIS A 243 18.26 13.83 16.52
C HIS A 243 19.55 14.49 17.03
N HIS A 244 20.54 14.70 16.15
CA HIS A 244 21.75 15.42 16.53
C HIS A 244 21.46 16.85 17.03
N LEU A 245 20.52 17.55 16.39
CA LEU A 245 20.06 18.86 16.87
C LEU A 245 19.26 18.77 18.17
N LEU A 246 18.48 17.70 18.38
CA LEU A 246 17.76 17.47 19.62
C LEU A 246 18.72 17.30 20.82
N GLU A 247 19.83 16.59 20.60
CA GLU A 247 20.90 16.40 21.58
C GLU A 247 21.73 17.68 21.78
N MET A 248 22.16 18.33 20.69
CA MET A 248 22.96 19.56 20.76
C MET A 248 22.26 20.70 21.51
N HIS A 249 20.93 20.77 21.40
CA HIS A 249 20.13 21.82 22.03
C HIS A 249 19.43 21.32 23.29
N GLU A 250 20.06 20.45 24.07
CA GLU A 250 19.41 19.78 25.20
C GLU A 250 18.87 20.71 26.30
N ASP A 251 19.44 21.90 26.43
CA ASP A 251 19.03 22.94 27.38
C ASP A 251 18.04 23.98 26.80
N ASP A 252 17.77 23.93 25.48
CA ASP A 252 16.87 24.86 24.81
C ASP A 252 15.50 24.20 24.55
N GLN A 253 14.55 24.46 25.44
CA GLN A 253 13.22 23.85 25.39
C GLN A 253 12.47 24.13 24.07
N GLU A 254 12.59 25.33 23.48
CA GLU A 254 11.92 25.66 22.22
C GLU A 254 12.51 24.84 21.07
N LYS A 255 13.85 24.78 20.96
CA LYS A 255 14.52 24.02 19.91
C LYS A 255 14.27 22.52 20.07
N ARG A 256 14.27 22.00 21.30
CA ARG A 256 13.90 20.61 21.56
C ARG A 256 12.49 20.29 21.11
N GLN A 257 11.51 21.11 21.49
CA GLN A 257 10.12 20.89 21.08
C GLN A 257 10.00 20.92 19.55
N ARG A 258 10.69 21.85 18.88
CA ARG A 258 10.72 21.92 17.42
C ARG A 258 11.41 20.71 16.78
N ALA A 259 12.49 20.19 17.39
CA ALA A 259 13.17 18.98 16.95
C ALA A 259 12.24 17.78 17.04
N MET A 260 11.59 17.55 18.17
CA MET A 260 10.61 16.47 18.37
C MET A 260 9.44 16.57 17.39
N MET A 261 8.87 17.77 17.22
CA MET A 261 7.81 18.01 16.23
C MET A 261 8.27 17.69 14.80
N THR A 262 9.54 17.96 14.48
CA THR A 262 10.15 17.66 13.18
C THR A 262 10.41 16.17 13.01
N LEU A 263 10.93 15.49 14.03
CA LEU A 263 11.10 14.03 14.04
C LEU A 263 9.77 13.32 13.80
N GLY A 264 8.70 13.73 14.49
CA GLY A 264 7.35 13.20 14.26
C GLY A 264 6.94 13.27 12.79
N ARG A 265 7.14 14.44 12.15
CA ARG A 265 6.86 14.63 10.71
C ARG A 265 7.75 13.78 9.80
N LEU A 266 9.06 13.70 10.06
CA LEU A 266 9.98 12.94 9.20
C LEU A 266 9.69 11.44 9.29
N TYR A 267 9.48 10.91 10.49
CA TYR A 267 9.08 9.53 10.68
C TYR A 267 7.74 9.23 10.03
N TYR A 268 6.74 10.10 10.15
CA TYR A 268 5.42 9.90 9.56
C TYR A 268 5.43 10.00 8.03
N HIS A 269 5.93 11.10 7.47
CA HIS A 269 5.80 11.39 6.04
C HIS A 269 6.83 10.68 5.17
N LEU A 270 8.06 10.52 5.68
CA LEU A 270 9.17 9.99 4.88
C LEU A 270 9.38 8.50 5.15
N LEU A 271 9.47 8.11 6.43
CA LEU A 271 9.82 6.73 6.79
C LEU A 271 8.61 5.81 7.04
N ARG A 272 7.42 6.40 7.27
CA ARG A 272 6.20 5.69 7.69
C ARG A 272 6.37 4.86 8.97
N ASP A 273 7.24 5.33 9.85
CA ASP A 273 7.41 4.76 11.18
C ASP A 273 6.37 5.40 12.11
N TYR A 274 5.15 4.88 12.07
CA TYR A 274 4.03 5.46 12.81
C TYR A 274 4.24 5.40 14.33
N ALA A 275 4.93 4.37 14.82
CA ALA A 275 5.25 4.24 16.23
C ALA A 275 6.22 5.33 16.69
N ARG A 276 7.34 5.53 15.99
CA ARG A 276 8.29 6.61 16.31
C ARG A 276 7.70 7.98 16.05
N ALA A 277 6.89 8.15 15.01
CA ALA A 277 6.17 9.39 14.77
C ALA A 277 5.24 9.75 15.94
N ALA A 278 4.43 8.79 16.39
CA ALA A 278 3.55 8.96 17.54
C ALA A 278 4.34 9.31 18.80
N PHE A 279 5.45 8.60 19.06
CA PHE A 279 6.32 8.87 20.19
C PHE A 279 6.79 10.33 20.20
N TRP A 280 7.39 10.80 19.10
CA TRP A 280 7.94 12.16 19.06
C TRP A 280 6.88 13.25 19.15
N TRP A 281 5.69 13.03 18.59
CA TRP A 281 4.56 13.96 18.77
C TRP A 281 4.00 13.95 20.20
N ARG A 282 3.95 12.80 20.87
CA ARG A 282 3.60 12.72 22.30
C ARG A 282 4.61 13.48 23.14
N GLN A 283 5.91 13.30 22.90
CA GLN A 283 6.98 14.05 23.58
C GLN A 283 6.90 15.56 23.31
N ALA A 284 6.51 15.96 22.10
CA ALA A 284 6.29 17.37 21.75
C ALA A 284 4.99 17.97 22.33
N GLY A 285 4.17 17.16 23.02
CA GLY A 285 2.94 17.59 23.67
C GLY A 285 1.72 17.67 22.75
N VAL A 286 1.74 17.07 21.56
CA VAL A 286 0.66 17.17 20.55
C VAL A 286 -0.71 16.74 21.09
N GLU A 287 -0.75 15.74 21.97
CA GLU A 287 -2.01 15.28 22.60
C GLU A 287 -2.62 16.31 23.56
N ARG A 288 -1.78 17.16 24.14
CA ARG A 288 -2.17 18.18 25.14
C ARG A 288 -2.44 19.52 24.48
N SER A 289 -1.65 19.86 23.46
CA SER A 289 -1.90 21.01 22.59
C SER A 289 -3.05 20.66 21.66
N GLY A 290 -4.28 20.78 22.16
CA GLY A 290 -5.47 20.59 21.35
C GLY A 290 -5.43 21.46 20.09
N GLN A 291 -6.08 20.98 19.04
CA GLN A 291 -6.34 21.74 17.79
C GLN A 291 -5.07 21.99 16.96
N THR A 292 -4.40 20.93 16.50
CA THR A 292 -3.36 21.06 15.47
C THR A 292 -3.52 20.00 14.38
N PRO A 293 -3.07 20.26 13.14
CA PRO A 293 -3.01 19.22 12.10
C PRO A 293 -2.25 17.97 12.55
N GLN A 294 -1.24 18.12 13.42
CA GLN A 294 -0.46 17.02 13.98
C GLN A 294 -1.28 16.13 14.92
N GLY A 295 -2.31 16.67 15.59
CA GLY A 295 -3.24 15.87 16.37
C GLY A 295 -4.01 14.85 15.51
N VAL A 296 -4.40 15.25 14.29
CA VAL A 296 -5.02 14.34 13.32
C VAL A 296 -4.01 13.30 12.82
N GLN A 297 -2.76 13.69 12.57
CA GLN A 297 -1.70 12.76 12.14
C GLN A 297 -1.33 11.76 13.24
N LEU A 298 -1.37 12.18 14.51
CA LEU A 298 -1.18 11.28 15.64
C LEU A 298 -2.33 10.27 15.76
N ALA A 299 -3.58 10.71 15.54
CA ALA A 299 -4.72 9.80 15.45
C ALA A 299 -4.53 8.80 14.30
N ASP A 300 -4.04 9.25 13.14
CA ASP A 300 -3.70 8.36 12.02
C ASP A 300 -2.63 7.34 12.44
N CYS A 301 -1.58 7.74 13.17
CA CYS A 301 -0.60 6.77 13.71
C CYS A 301 -1.28 5.67 14.54
N TYR A 302 -2.19 6.02 15.45
CA TYR A 302 -2.89 5.03 16.28
C TYR A 302 -3.74 4.06 15.44
N TRP A 303 -4.45 4.59 14.46
CA TRP A 303 -5.19 3.74 13.53
C TRP A 303 -4.27 2.83 12.71
N LYS A 304 -3.17 3.37 12.15
CA LYS A 304 -2.21 2.61 11.32
C LYS A 304 -1.46 1.53 12.10
N LEU A 305 -1.32 1.70 13.42
CA LEU A 305 -0.76 0.71 14.35
C LEU A 305 -1.81 -0.33 14.82
N GLY A 306 -3.07 -0.20 14.44
CA GLY A 306 -4.12 -1.20 14.66
C GLY A 306 -5.16 -0.84 15.72
N ASN A 307 -5.23 0.41 16.18
CA ASN A 307 -6.20 0.83 17.18
C ASN A 307 -7.06 2.01 16.70
N LYS A 308 -8.16 1.66 16.01
CA LYS A 308 -9.16 2.63 15.52
C LYS A 308 -9.80 3.43 16.65
N GLN A 309 -10.12 2.80 17.78
CA GLN A 309 -10.81 3.49 18.88
C GLN A 309 -9.96 4.62 19.48
N MET A 310 -8.67 4.37 19.69
CA MET A 310 -7.74 5.37 20.20
C MET A 310 -7.59 6.56 19.22
N ALA A 311 -7.65 6.31 17.92
CA ALA A 311 -7.72 7.36 16.91
C ALA A 311 -9.02 8.17 17.03
N LEU A 312 -10.17 7.52 17.12
CA LEU A 312 -11.48 8.17 17.26
C LEU A 312 -11.59 9.00 18.55
N ASP A 313 -11.06 8.51 19.66
CA ASP A 313 -11.00 9.21 20.94
C ASP A 313 -10.21 10.52 20.80
N LEU A 314 -9.06 10.48 20.11
CA LEU A 314 -8.24 11.65 19.88
C LEU A 314 -8.90 12.65 18.91
N LEU A 315 -9.58 12.16 17.87
CA LEU A 315 -10.33 13.02 16.95
C LEU A 315 -11.53 13.69 17.61
N ASN A 316 -12.19 13.03 18.57
CA ASN A 316 -13.28 13.60 19.35
C ASN A 316 -12.85 14.77 20.25
N LYS A 317 -11.61 14.76 20.73
CA LYS A 317 -11.05 15.81 21.58
C LYS A 317 -10.56 17.04 20.79
N ASN A 318 -10.37 16.90 19.49
CA ASN A 318 -9.79 17.94 18.64
C ASN A 318 -10.87 18.67 17.82
N SER A 319 -10.68 19.97 17.60
CA SER A 319 -11.48 20.72 16.63
C SER A 319 -11.36 20.08 15.24
N VAL A 320 -12.48 20.07 14.52
CA VAL A 320 -12.58 19.56 13.15
C VAL A 320 -11.62 20.31 12.24
N TYR A 321 -10.62 19.60 11.71
CA TYR A 321 -9.87 20.01 10.53
C TYR A 321 -10.40 19.26 9.30
N TYR A 322 -10.15 19.78 8.11
CA TYR A 322 -10.46 19.03 6.88
C TYR A 322 -9.79 17.66 6.81
N SER A 323 -8.58 17.54 7.37
CA SER A 323 -7.89 16.25 7.51
C SER A 323 -8.63 15.26 8.42
N THR A 324 -9.47 15.74 9.35
CA THR A 324 -10.33 14.89 10.18
C THR A 324 -11.38 14.17 9.33
N ILE A 325 -12.00 14.87 8.37
CA ILE A 325 -12.99 14.29 7.45
C ILE A 325 -12.35 13.15 6.66
N LYS A 326 -11.16 13.40 6.11
CA LYS A 326 -10.39 12.38 5.37
C LYS A 326 -10.10 11.17 6.24
N LEU A 327 -9.48 11.37 7.42
CA LEU A 327 -9.09 10.24 8.26
C LEU A 327 -10.31 9.42 8.74
N LEU A 328 -11.43 10.07 9.02
CA LEU A 328 -12.68 9.36 9.32
C LEU A 328 -13.15 8.52 8.14
N ALA A 329 -13.16 9.08 6.92
CA ALA A 329 -13.50 8.33 5.72
C ALA A 329 -12.56 7.13 5.50
N ASP A 330 -11.25 7.31 5.67
CA ASP A 330 -10.26 6.24 5.55
C ASP A 330 -10.53 5.09 6.56
N MET A 331 -11.09 5.41 7.72
CA MET A 331 -11.48 4.46 8.77
C MET A 331 -12.89 3.87 8.56
N GLY A 332 -13.57 4.18 7.46
CA GLY A 332 -14.95 3.75 7.18
C GLY A 332 -16.02 4.49 7.99
N GLU A 333 -15.69 5.62 8.61
CA GLU A 333 -16.62 6.47 9.36
C GLU A 333 -17.29 7.52 8.46
N THR A 334 -17.76 7.09 7.27
CA THR A 334 -18.25 7.96 6.19
C THR A 334 -19.35 8.90 6.66
N GLU A 335 -20.40 8.39 7.31
CA GLU A 335 -21.51 9.22 7.79
C GLU A 335 -21.05 10.28 8.81
N ARG A 336 -20.07 9.95 9.65
CA ARG A 336 -19.52 10.89 10.61
C ARG A 336 -18.65 11.95 9.90
N ALA A 337 -17.87 11.55 8.90
CA ALA A 337 -17.12 12.45 8.05
C ALA A 337 -18.06 13.45 7.33
N LEU A 338 -19.19 12.97 6.81
CA LEU A 338 -20.20 13.80 6.14
C LEU A 338 -20.92 14.77 7.08
N ARG A 339 -21.31 14.33 8.29
CA ARG A 339 -21.88 15.24 9.30
C ARG A 339 -20.93 16.40 9.61
N ILE A 340 -19.65 16.11 9.72
CA ILE A 340 -18.61 17.10 9.98
C ILE A 340 -18.43 18.03 8.78
N ALA A 341 -18.40 17.48 7.55
CA ALA A 341 -18.31 18.26 6.33
C ALA A 341 -19.51 19.22 6.17
N GLU A 342 -20.73 18.73 6.33
CA GLU A 342 -21.96 19.54 6.25
C GLU A 342 -22.00 20.65 7.31
N ALA A 343 -21.52 20.37 8.53
CA ALA A 343 -21.35 21.40 9.55
C ALA A 343 -20.31 22.46 9.15
N GLY A 344 -19.18 22.03 8.56
CA GLY A 344 -18.14 22.92 8.05
C GLY A 344 -18.59 23.74 6.83
N ALA A 345 -19.49 23.20 6.00
CA ALA A 345 -20.03 23.88 4.83
C ALA A 345 -20.92 25.07 5.19
N ARG A 346 -21.58 25.03 6.36
CA ARG A 346 -22.28 26.19 6.94
C ARG A 346 -21.34 27.32 7.40
N GLY A 347 -20.03 27.04 7.46
CA GLY A 347 -18.98 28.02 7.78
C GLY A 347 -18.42 28.74 6.55
N ASN A 348 -17.19 29.22 6.66
CA ASN A 348 -16.59 30.14 5.67
C ASN A 348 -15.95 29.46 4.45
N LEU A 349 -15.99 28.13 4.35
CA LEU A 349 -15.21 27.35 3.40
C LEU A 349 -16.03 26.17 2.80
N PRO A 350 -17.22 26.43 2.21
CA PRO A 350 -18.12 25.40 1.70
C PRO A 350 -17.53 24.57 0.56
N ASP A 351 -16.72 25.17 -0.31
CA ASP A 351 -16.05 24.50 -1.42
C ASP A 351 -15.13 23.36 -0.94
N LEU A 352 -14.36 23.59 0.13
CA LEU A 352 -13.48 22.56 0.70
C LEU A 352 -14.27 21.49 1.46
N ALA A 353 -15.33 21.91 2.16
CA ALA A 353 -16.17 20.99 2.92
C ALA A 353 -16.86 19.97 2.00
N TYR A 354 -17.51 20.44 0.93
CA TYR A 354 -18.16 19.56 -0.04
C TYR A 354 -17.17 18.71 -0.82
N LEU A 355 -15.97 19.24 -1.13
CA LEU A 355 -14.95 18.48 -1.82
C LEU A 355 -14.50 17.27 -0.98
N HIS A 356 -14.23 17.48 0.30
CA HIS A 356 -13.87 16.39 1.21
C HIS A 356 -15.02 15.43 1.52
N ALA A 357 -16.28 15.90 1.48
CA ALA A 357 -17.45 15.02 1.55
C ALA A 357 -17.55 14.11 0.32
N GLY A 358 -17.31 14.66 -0.88
CA GLY A 358 -17.24 13.88 -2.11
C GLY A 358 -16.12 12.85 -2.06
N ASP A 359 -14.94 13.24 -1.57
CA ASP A 359 -13.80 12.33 -1.39
C ASP A 359 -14.15 11.18 -0.42
N ALA A 360 -14.83 11.50 0.69
CA ALA A 360 -15.26 10.50 1.66
C ALA A 360 -16.23 9.47 1.05
N CYS A 361 -17.26 9.94 0.34
CA CYS A 361 -18.19 9.06 -0.38
C CYS A 361 -17.48 8.21 -1.44
N ARG A 362 -16.53 8.80 -2.18
CA ARG A 362 -15.78 8.10 -3.23
C ARG A 362 -14.92 6.97 -2.64
N ILE A 363 -14.23 7.24 -1.52
CA ILE A 363 -13.40 6.25 -0.81
C ILE A 363 -14.26 5.07 -0.33
N ASP A 364 -15.46 5.36 0.18
CA ASP A 364 -16.43 4.37 0.65
C ASP A 364 -17.18 3.65 -0.50
N GLY A 365 -16.88 3.99 -1.76
CA GLY A 365 -17.50 3.38 -2.93
C GLY A 365 -18.93 3.84 -3.22
N GLN A 366 -19.36 4.95 -2.62
CA GLN A 366 -20.67 5.56 -2.81
C GLN A 366 -20.64 6.58 -3.96
N SER A 367 -20.46 6.09 -5.19
CA SER A 367 -20.21 6.92 -6.38
C SER A 367 -21.25 8.02 -6.61
N GLN A 368 -22.54 7.71 -6.50
CA GLN A 368 -23.60 8.68 -6.74
C GLN A 368 -23.59 9.82 -5.72
N ARG A 369 -23.47 9.50 -4.42
CA ARG A 369 -23.35 10.50 -3.35
C ARG A 369 -22.06 11.32 -3.48
N ALA A 370 -20.97 10.71 -3.96
CA ALA A 370 -19.74 11.44 -4.23
C ALA A 370 -19.95 12.50 -5.32
N ILE A 371 -20.62 12.14 -6.42
CA ILE A 371 -20.97 13.06 -7.50
C ILE A 371 -21.82 14.22 -6.98
N GLU A 372 -22.87 13.94 -6.20
CA GLU A 372 -23.74 14.98 -5.62
C GLU A 372 -22.95 16.00 -4.79
N TYR A 373 -21.99 15.54 -3.97
CA TYR A 373 -21.13 16.44 -3.21
C TYR A 373 -20.17 17.23 -4.09
N TYR A 374 -19.59 16.61 -5.12
CA TYR A 374 -18.74 17.33 -6.06
C TYR A 374 -19.53 18.36 -6.88
N GLU A 375 -20.81 18.10 -7.20
CA GLU A 375 -21.70 19.09 -7.83
C GLU A 375 -21.95 20.28 -6.90
N LYS A 376 -22.18 20.05 -5.60
CA LYS A 376 -22.25 21.14 -4.60
C LYS A 376 -20.98 22.00 -4.56
N VAL A 377 -19.80 21.43 -4.84
CA VAL A 377 -18.56 22.23 -4.99
C VAL A 377 -18.70 23.20 -6.16
N LEU A 378 -19.23 22.74 -7.31
CA LEU A 378 -19.38 23.55 -8.52
C LEU A 378 -20.39 24.70 -8.38
N ASP A 379 -21.35 24.56 -7.46
CA ASP A 379 -22.33 25.59 -7.14
C ASP A 379 -21.75 26.74 -6.29
N VAL A 380 -20.58 26.55 -5.67
CA VAL A 380 -19.94 27.60 -4.87
C VAL A 380 -19.41 28.70 -5.77
N ARG A 381 -19.90 29.93 -5.61
CA ARG A 381 -19.46 31.06 -6.45
C ARG A 381 -17.98 31.44 -6.17
N PRO A 382 -17.10 31.48 -7.18
CA PRO A 382 -15.71 31.89 -7.01
C PRO A 382 -15.60 33.42 -6.94
N THR A 383 -15.74 33.99 -5.74
CA THR A 383 -15.69 35.44 -5.51
C THR A 383 -14.60 35.85 -4.51
N GLY A 384 -14.24 37.13 -4.55
CA GLY A 384 -13.30 37.74 -3.60
C GLY A 384 -11.90 37.12 -3.60
N LYS A 385 -11.21 37.21 -2.46
CA LYS A 385 -9.82 36.73 -2.29
C LYS A 385 -9.67 35.21 -2.47
N ARG A 386 -10.76 34.44 -2.39
CA ARG A 386 -10.77 32.98 -2.51
C ARG A 386 -11.14 32.48 -3.92
N ALA A 387 -11.50 33.36 -4.85
CA ALA A 387 -11.97 32.98 -6.19
C ALA A 387 -11.05 31.96 -6.90
N LYS A 388 -9.74 32.20 -6.90
CA LYS A 388 -8.75 31.29 -7.51
C LYS A 388 -8.70 29.92 -6.83
N GLY A 389 -8.84 29.88 -5.49
CA GLY A 389 -8.86 28.63 -4.72
C GLY A 389 -10.12 27.82 -5.00
N ILE A 390 -11.27 28.49 -5.06
CA ILE A 390 -12.56 27.89 -5.40
C ILE A 390 -12.54 27.35 -6.83
N GLN A 391 -12.02 28.11 -7.80
CA GLN A 391 -11.85 27.65 -9.18
C GLN A 391 -10.99 26.38 -9.29
N ARG A 392 -9.92 26.29 -8.49
CA ARG A 392 -9.10 25.07 -8.41
C ARG A 392 -9.90 23.89 -7.85
N ASN A 393 -10.71 24.13 -6.83
CA ASN A 393 -11.58 23.10 -6.26
C ASN A 393 -12.70 22.68 -7.22
N HIS A 394 -13.22 23.58 -8.05
CA HIS A 394 -14.15 23.22 -9.13
C HIS A 394 -13.47 22.30 -10.14
N GLN A 395 -12.23 22.59 -10.53
CA GLN A 395 -11.49 21.72 -11.44
C GLN A 395 -11.30 20.32 -10.84
N ARG A 396 -10.90 20.24 -9.57
CA ARG A 396 -10.78 18.96 -8.86
C ARG A 396 -12.10 18.20 -8.81
N ALA A 397 -13.21 18.87 -8.50
CA ALA A 397 -14.54 18.26 -8.47
C ALA A 397 -14.93 17.69 -9.85
N ARG A 398 -14.73 18.44 -10.95
CA ARG A 398 -15.00 17.95 -12.31
C ARG A 398 -14.17 16.73 -12.67
N GLU A 399 -12.89 16.73 -12.31
CA GLU A 399 -12.00 15.61 -12.60
C GLU A 399 -12.37 14.35 -11.81
N ASN A 400 -12.75 14.49 -10.53
CA ASN A 400 -13.24 13.36 -9.75
C ASN A 400 -14.59 12.84 -10.28
N ILE A 401 -15.54 13.71 -10.66
CA ILE A 401 -16.79 13.29 -11.31
C ILE A 401 -16.50 12.51 -12.60
N ALA A 402 -15.60 13.01 -13.45
CA ALA A 402 -15.22 12.34 -14.69
C ALA A 402 -14.56 10.97 -14.41
N ALA A 403 -13.66 10.90 -13.43
CA ALA A 403 -13.01 9.66 -13.04
C ALA A 403 -13.99 8.62 -12.50
N ILE A 404 -14.95 9.02 -11.64
CA ILE A 404 -16.00 8.13 -11.14
C ILE A 404 -16.81 7.55 -12.30
N LYS A 405 -17.27 8.41 -13.23
CA LYS A 405 -18.06 7.97 -14.40
C LYS A 405 -17.31 6.97 -15.28
N VAL A 406 -16.02 7.20 -15.50
CA VAL A 406 -15.16 6.24 -16.22
C VAL A 406 -15.11 4.92 -15.46
N PHE A 407 -14.72 4.93 -14.20
CA PHE A 407 -14.46 3.68 -13.47
C PHE A 407 -15.71 2.87 -13.12
N ASP A 408 -16.84 3.52 -12.88
CA ASP A 408 -18.11 2.80 -12.63
C ASP A 408 -18.58 2.03 -13.87
N THR A 409 -18.16 2.43 -15.07
CA THR A 409 -18.53 1.79 -16.34
C THR A 409 -17.40 1.01 -16.99
N LEU A 410 -16.18 1.10 -16.44
CA LEU A 410 -14.98 0.48 -16.98
C LEU A 410 -15.00 -1.04 -16.76
N ASP A 411 -15.02 -1.80 -17.85
CA ASP A 411 -14.67 -3.22 -17.83
C ASP A 411 -13.24 -3.39 -18.38
N LEU A 412 -12.28 -3.62 -17.48
CA LEU A 412 -10.87 -3.80 -17.84
C LEU A 412 -10.64 -4.93 -18.84
N ARG A 413 -11.50 -5.96 -18.88
CA ARG A 413 -11.40 -7.05 -19.87
C ARG A 413 -11.68 -6.60 -21.30
N ARG A 414 -12.27 -5.42 -21.46
CA ARG A 414 -12.53 -4.79 -22.76
C ARG A 414 -11.48 -3.75 -23.13
N VAL A 415 -10.55 -3.45 -22.24
CA VAL A 415 -9.39 -2.61 -22.54
C VAL A 415 -8.35 -3.49 -23.23
N PRO A 416 -7.91 -3.16 -24.46
CA PRO A 416 -6.86 -3.92 -25.13
C PRO A 416 -5.56 -3.93 -24.33
N ASP A 417 -4.76 -4.97 -24.53
CA ASP A 417 -3.41 -5.00 -23.98
C ASP A 417 -2.58 -3.87 -24.59
N GLY A 418 -1.87 -3.11 -23.76
CA GLY A 418 -1.12 -1.95 -24.22
C GLY A 418 -0.71 -0.98 -23.13
N VAL A 419 -0.09 0.11 -23.57
CA VAL A 419 0.44 1.18 -22.72
C VAL A 419 -0.29 2.48 -23.02
N TYR A 420 -0.99 3.00 -22.03
CA TYR A 420 -1.85 4.18 -22.14
C TYR A 420 -1.29 5.35 -21.34
N ARG A 421 -1.44 6.57 -21.86
CA ARG A 421 -0.83 7.76 -21.25
C ARG A 421 -1.85 8.86 -21.08
N ALA A 422 -1.78 9.53 -19.95
CA ALA A 422 -2.59 10.72 -19.70
C ALA A 422 -1.87 11.70 -18.78
N ARG A 423 -2.41 12.92 -18.72
CA ARG A 423 -1.95 13.97 -17.81
C ARG A 423 -3.11 14.66 -17.12
N THR A 424 -2.85 15.14 -15.92
CA THR A 424 -3.82 15.88 -15.11
C THR A 424 -3.12 16.99 -14.33
N PRO A 425 -3.74 18.18 -14.17
CA PRO A 425 -3.26 19.19 -13.22
C PRO A 425 -3.09 18.60 -11.81
N ALA A 426 -1.94 18.81 -11.19
CA ALA A 426 -1.68 18.40 -9.80
C ALA A 426 -1.36 19.63 -8.92
N PHE A 427 -0.72 19.43 -7.77
CA PHE A 427 -0.50 20.49 -6.80
C PHE A 427 0.51 21.53 -7.29
N ALA A 428 1.65 21.06 -7.82
CA ALA A 428 2.74 21.92 -8.28
C ALA A 428 2.65 22.23 -9.78
N ALA A 429 2.37 21.21 -10.59
CA ALA A 429 2.25 21.29 -12.06
C ALA A 429 1.40 20.12 -12.57
N GLU A 430 1.34 19.90 -13.88
CA GLU A 430 0.76 18.66 -14.42
C GLU A 430 1.57 17.44 -13.98
N ILE A 431 0.85 16.35 -13.67
CA ILE A 431 1.41 15.01 -13.48
C ILE A 431 1.08 14.16 -14.71
N HIS A 432 2.06 13.39 -15.17
CA HIS A 432 1.91 12.45 -16.29
C HIS A 432 1.97 11.03 -15.76
N VAL A 433 1.03 10.20 -16.21
CA VAL A 433 0.92 8.80 -15.83
C VAL A 433 0.91 7.93 -17.09
N GLU A 434 1.62 6.81 -17.00
CA GLU A 434 1.58 5.69 -17.93
C GLU A 434 0.91 4.49 -17.24
N VAL A 435 -0.02 3.83 -17.92
CA VAL A 435 -0.77 2.69 -17.41
C VAL A 435 -0.59 1.53 -18.38
N THR A 436 -0.09 0.40 -17.89
CA THR A 436 0.07 -0.84 -18.67
C THR A 436 -1.09 -1.76 -18.36
N VAL A 437 -1.81 -2.17 -19.39
CA VAL A 437 -2.87 -3.18 -19.31
C VAL A 437 -2.42 -4.45 -20.01
N GLN A 438 -2.60 -5.60 -19.35
CA GLN A 438 -2.33 -6.90 -19.94
C GLN A 438 -3.33 -7.93 -19.42
N GLY A 439 -3.87 -8.79 -20.29
CA GLY A 439 -4.79 -9.85 -19.91
C GLY A 439 -6.04 -9.34 -19.19
N GLY A 440 -6.50 -8.13 -19.54
CA GLY A 440 -7.65 -7.48 -18.89
C GLY A 440 -7.39 -7.00 -17.46
N ARG A 441 -6.13 -6.75 -17.09
CA ARG A 441 -5.68 -6.28 -15.77
C ARG A 441 -4.76 -5.08 -15.89
N ILE A 442 -4.73 -4.23 -14.87
CA ILE A 442 -3.74 -3.17 -14.71
C ILE A 442 -2.47 -3.82 -14.16
N GLU A 443 -1.43 -3.94 -14.99
CA GLU A 443 -0.14 -4.52 -14.60
C GLU A 443 0.79 -3.47 -13.99
N ASP A 444 0.80 -2.25 -14.54
CA ASP A 444 1.66 -1.18 -14.05
C ASP A 444 0.99 0.19 -14.15
N VAL A 445 1.37 1.06 -13.21
CA VAL A 445 1.02 2.48 -13.20
C VAL A 445 2.28 3.24 -12.82
N THR A 446 2.82 4.02 -13.75
CA THR A 446 4.07 4.76 -13.56
C THR A 446 3.84 6.25 -13.71
N VAL A 447 4.27 7.04 -12.71
CA VAL A 447 4.35 8.50 -12.85
C VAL A 447 5.61 8.86 -13.62
N THR A 448 5.45 9.33 -14.87
CA THR A 448 6.57 9.59 -15.79
C THR A 448 7.10 11.02 -15.72
N LYS A 449 6.29 11.98 -15.25
CA LYS A 449 6.69 13.39 -15.11
C LYS A 449 5.87 14.09 -14.02
N HIS A 450 6.54 14.83 -13.14
CA HIS A 450 5.91 15.67 -12.12
C HIS A 450 6.86 16.79 -11.64
N GLN A 451 6.30 17.77 -10.92
CA GLN A 451 7.08 18.81 -10.20
C GLN A 451 6.71 18.88 -8.70
N GLU A 452 6.03 17.84 -8.21
CA GLU A 452 5.60 17.72 -6.82
C GLU A 452 6.80 17.80 -5.88
N LYS A 453 6.65 18.59 -4.81
CA LYS A 453 7.65 18.77 -3.75
C LYS A 453 7.21 18.26 -2.38
N GLN A 454 5.91 18.03 -2.21
CA GLN A 454 5.31 17.63 -0.95
C GLN A 454 5.00 16.14 -1.01
N THR A 455 5.48 15.38 -0.02
CA THR A 455 5.11 13.97 0.23
C THR A 455 5.23 13.07 -1.01
N TYR A 456 6.48 12.87 -1.47
CA TYR A 456 6.83 12.02 -2.63
C TYR A 456 6.35 10.56 -2.53
N THR A 457 5.99 10.09 -1.35
CA THR A 457 5.40 8.76 -1.15
C THR A 457 4.09 8.57 -1.91
N ALA A 458 3.31 9.64 -2.18
CA ALA A 458 2.10 9.54 -3.00
C ALA A 458 2.38 9.08 -4.44
N LEU A 459 3.55 9.42 -4.98
CA LEU A 459 3.96 9.06 -6.35
C LEU A 459 4.24 7.57 -6.53
N THR A 460 4.37 6.82 -5.44
CA THR A 460 4.63 5.37 -5.45
C THR A 460 3.48 4.60 -4.83
N GLU A 461 2.90 5.10 -3.74
CA GLU A 461 1.83 4.41 -3.03
C GLU A 461 0.48 4.47 -3.75
N THR A 462 0.13 5.60 -4.36
CA THR A 462 -1.12 5.70 -5.10
C THR A 462 -1.13 4.76 -6.31
N PRO A 463 -0.08 4.72 -7.16
CA PRO A 463 0.01 3.71 -8.22
C PRO A 463 -0.07 2.27 -7.72
N ARG A 464 0.69 1.93 -6.67
CA ARG A 464 0.64 0.58 -6.06
C ARG A 464 -0.78 0.20 -5.64
N LYS A 465 -1.50 1.09 -4.96
CA LYS A 465 -2.89 0.84 -4.53
C LYS A 465 -3.84 0.64 -5.71
N ILE A 466 -3.66 1.39 -6.80
CA ILE A 466 -4.47 1.24 -8.02
C ILE A 466 -4.27 -0.14 -8.63
N ILE A 467 -3.02 -0.60 -8.74
CA ILE A 467 -2.68 -1.95 -9.22
C ILE A 467 -3.29 -3.00 -8.30
N GLU A 468 -3.10 -2.89 -6.98
CA GLU A 468 -3.66 -3.86 -6.01
C GLU A 468 -5.20 -3.95 -6.08
N LYS A 469 -5.87 -2.81 -6.29
CA LYS A 469 -7.33 -2.76 -6.37
C LYS A 469 -7.87 -3.01 -7.77
N GLN A 470 -7.00 -3.09 -8.78
CA GLN A 470 -7.38 -3.17 -10.20
C GLN A 470 -8.39 -2.09 -10.58
N GLY A 471 -8.16 -0.86 -10.09
CA GLY A 471 -9.08 0.27 -10.27
C GLY A 471 -8.87 1.34 -9.22
N VAL A 472 -9.71 2.38 -9.24
CA VAL A 472 -9.62 3.50 -8.27
C VAL A 472 -10.66 3.46 -7.16
N LYS A 473 -11.61 2.52 -7.24
CA LYS A 473 -12.61 2.32 -6.19
C LYS A 473 -11.89 1.85 -4.92
N GLY A 474 -12.15 2.53 -3.80
CA GLY A 474 -11.46 2.25 -2.53
C GLY A 474 -9.97 2.62 -2.52
N VAL A 475 -9.46 3.32 -3.53
CA VAL A 475 -8.10 3.87 -3.49
C VAL A 475 -8.12 5.19 -2.73
N ASP A 476 -7.67 5.11 -1.49
CA ASP A 476 -7.47 6.27 -0.65
C ASP A 476 -6.18 7.04 -1.03
N ALA A 477 -6.30 8.37 -1.02
CA ALA A 477 -5.23 9.32 -1.19
C ALA A 477 -4.23 9.32 -0.02
N THR A 478 -2.97 9.61 -0.31
CA THR A 478 -1.94 9.71 0.73
C THR A 478 -2.18 10.94 1.59
N SER A 479 -2.25 10.77 2.92
CA SER A 479 -2.39 11.86 3.88
C SER A 479 -1.29 12.91 3.71
N GLY A 480 -1.70 14.17 3.45
CA GLY A 480 -0.76 15.27 3.17
C GLY A 480 -0.31 15.38 1.70
N ALA A 481 -0.83 14.53 0.80
CA ALA A 481 -0.67 14.63 -0.66
C ALA A 481 -1.95 14.24 -1.40
N THR A 482 -3.09 14.74 -0.91
CA THR A 482 -4.41 14.43 -1.44
C THR A 482 -4.56 14.87 -2.89
N ILE A 483 -4.19 16.12 -3.20
CA ILE A 483 -4.28 16.69 -4.55
C ILE A 483 -3.42 15.89 -5.54
N THR A 484 -2.20 15.53 -5.14
CA THR A 484 -1.29 14.72 -5.96
C THR A 484 -1.83 13.30 -6.19
N SER A 485 -2.37 12.67 -5.15
CA SER A 485 -2.96 11.33 -5.23
C SER A 485 -4.19 11.31 -6.14
N GLU A 486 -5.07 12.30 -6.02
CA GLU A 486 -6.22 12.48 -6.91
C GLU A 486 -5.79 12.69 -8.35
N ALA A 487 -4.76 13.50 -8.60
CA ALA A 487 -4.26 13.73 -9.95
C ALA A 487 -3.75 12.43 -10.61
N ILE A 488 -3.09 11.53 -9.85
CA ILE A 488 -2.67 10.19 -10.32
C ILE A 488 -3.88 9.31 -10.61
N ILE A 489 -4.85 9.27 -9.69
CA ILE A 489 -6.12 8.52 -9.85
C ILE A 489 -6.86 8.98 -11.12
N ASN A 490 -7.00 10.29 -11.29
CA ASN A 490 -7.71 10.90 -12.42
C ASN A 490 -6.94 10.72 -13.74
N ALA A 491 -5.60 10.82 -13.72
CA ALA A 491 -4.78 10.54 -14.89
C ALA A 491 -4.90 9.06 -15.31
N THR A 492 -4.89 8.14 -14.34
CA THR A 492 -5.11 6.70 -14.61
C THR A 492 -6.48 6.47 -15.25
N ALA A 493 -7.54 7.10 -14.70
CA ALA A 493 -8.89 7.04 -15.27
C ALA A 493 -8.90 7.47 -16.75
N LYS A 494 -8.28 8.62 -17.04
CA LYS A 494 -8.21 9.18 -18.39
C LYS A 494 -7.43 8.28 -19.36
N ALA A 495 -6.31 7.71 -18.91
CA ALA A 495 -5.51 6.79 -19.71
C ALA A 495 -6.32 5.55 -20.11
N LEU A 496 -7.04 4.94 -19.16
CA LEU A 496 -7.89 3.78 -19.41
C LEU A 496 -9.10 4.13 -20.28
N ALA A 497 -9.72 5.30 -20.07
CA ALA A 497 -10.82 5.77 -20.91
C ALA A 497 -10.40 5.97 -22.38
N SER A 498 -9.18 6.49 -22.61
CA SER A 498 -8.67 6.66 -23.98
C SER A 498 -8.50 5.35 -24.74
N ALA A 499 -8.41 4.22 -24.04
CA ALA A 499 -8.30 2.91 -24.64
C ALA A 499 -9.63 2.37 -25.21
N ILE A 500 -10.76 2.88 -24.73
CA ILE A 500 -12.12 2.40 -25.07
C ILE A 500 -12.81 3.31 -26.09
N GLY A 501 -12.42 4.59 -26.14
CA GLY A 501 -12.96 5.59 -27.06
C GLY A 501 -12.20 5.75 -28.37
N GLY A 502 -11.38 4.76 -28.75
CA GLY A 502 -10.56 4.74 -29.97
C GLY A 502 -11.12 3.89 -31.08
#